data_AF-A0A2N5H827-F1
#
_entry.id   AF-A0A2N5H827-F1
#
_cell.length_a   1.000
_cell.length_b   1.000
_cell.length_c   1.000
_cell.angle_alpha   90.00
_cell.angle_beta   90.00
_cell.angle_gamma   90.00
#
_symmetry.space_group_name_H-M   'P 1'
#
loop_
_entity.id
_entity.type
_entity.pdbx_description
1 polymer ?
#
loop_
_entity_poly.entity_id
_entity_poly.type
_entity_poly.pdbx_seq_one_letter_code
_entity_poly.pdbx_strand_id
1 'polypeptide(L)' 'MSKVQIRVNDNGSLRITGDVELLDGEGNVYTTKPSFSLCRCGLSNNKPFCDGSHKGKFDSQVRVSKED' A
#
# COMPACT_ATOMS: atom_id res chain seq x y z
N MET A 1 16.95 -5.70 -13.90
CA MET A 1 15.68 -5.09 -13.47
C MET A 1 15.69 -4.98 -11.96
N SER A 2 15.27 -3.85 -11.38
CA SER A 2 15.18 -3.69 -9.93
C SER A 2 14.04 -4.55 -9.38
N LYS A 3 14.24 -5.10 -8.17
CA LYS A 3 13.23 -5.94 -7.50
C LYS A 3 12.02 -5.08 -7.13
N VAL A 4 10.84 -5.48 -7.57
CA VAL A 4 9.56 -4.90 -7.11
C VAL A 4 9.36 -5.25 -5.63
N GLN A 5 8.93 -4.28 -4.84
CA GLN A 5 8.70 -4.44 -3.41
C GLN A 5 7.33 -3.91 -3.00
N ILE A 6 6.65 -4.68 -2.16
CA ILE A 6 5.47 -4.26 -1.41
C ILE A 6 5.84 -4.32 0.07
N ARG A 7 5.85 -3.18 0.74
CA ARG A 7 6.14 -3.07 2.17
C ARG A 7 4.86 -2.79 2.95
N VAL A 8 4.62 -3.58 3.99
CA VAL A 8 3.55 -3.33 4.95
C VAL A 8 4.08 -2.38 6.02
N ASN A 9 3.63 -1.13 6.03
CA ASN A 9 4.02 -0.19 7.08
C ASN A 9 3.15 -0.41 8.32
N ASP A 10 3.79 -0.41 9.48
CA ASP A 10 3.10 -0.45 10.77
C ASP A 10 2.11 0.68 10.89
N ASN A 11 0.89 0.33 11.29
CA ASN A 11 -0.19 1.29 11.52
C ASN A 11 -0.47 2.19 10.30
N GLY A 12 -0.11 1.73 9.09
CA GLY A 12 -0.07 2.57 7.91
C GLY A 12 -0.31 1.82 6.59
N SER A 13 0.09 2.48 5.49
CA SER A 13 -0.18 2.05 4.12
C SER A 13 0.58 0.79 3.70
N LEU A 14 0.15 0.20 2.58
CA LEU A 14 1.03 -0.64 1.76
C LEU A 14 1.87 0.28 0.88
N ARG A 15 3.20 0.19 0.94
CA ARG A 15 4.11 0.96 0.09
C ARG A 15 4.59 0.09 -1.06
N ILE A 16 4.31 0.51 -2.28
CA ILE A 16 4.69 -0.17 -3.50
C ILE A 16 5.85 0.60 -4.11
N THR A 17 6.89 -0.13 -4.52
CA THR A 17 8.07 0.44 -5.20
C THR A 17 8.49 -0.50 -6.32
N GLY A 18 8.63 0.05 -7.52
CA GLY A 18 9.00 -0.68 -8.72
C GLY A 18 8.09 -0.36 -9.89
N ASP A 19 8.34 -1.02 -11.00
CA ASP A 19 7.53 -0.94 -12.21
C ASP A 19 6.37 -1.94 -12.10
N VAL A 20 5.18 -1.44 -11.81
CA VAL A 20 3.96 -2.24 -11.64
C VAL A 20 2.76 -1.50 -12.21
N GLU A 21 1.79 -2.26 -12.72
CA GLU A 21 0.47 -1.74 -13.07
C GLU A 21 -0.47 -1.88 -11.88
N LEU A 22 -1.25 -0.83 -11.61
CA LEU A 22 -2.36 -0.86 -10.67
C LEU A 22 -3.64 -0.87 -11.50
N LEU A 23 -4.45 -1.90 -11.34
CA LEU A 23 -5.72 -2.10 -12.03
C LEU A 23 -6.89 -1.98 -11.06
N ASP A 24 -8.05 -1.50 -11.54
CA ASP A 24 -9.32 -1.63 -10.81
C ASP A 24 -10.00 -2.99 -11.08
N GLY A 25 -11.19 -3.19 -10.52
CA GLY A 25 -11.97 -4.42 -10.69
C GLY A 25 -12.50 -4.67 -12.10
N GLU A 26 -12.50 -3.65 -12.97
CA GLU A 26 -12.89 -3.74 -14.38
C GLU A 26 -11.66 -3.86 -15.31
N GLY A 27 -10.45 -3.77 -14.75
CA GLY A 27 -9.19 -3.85 -15.48
C GLY A 27 -8.66 -2.50 -15.98
N ASN A 28 -9.23 -1.37 -15.56
CA ASN A 28 -8.71 -0.06 -15.94
C ASN A 28 -7.41 0.25 -15.19
N VAL A 29 -6.45 0.86 -15.90
CA VAL A 29 -5.13 1.20 -15.37
C VAL A 29 -5.14 2.56 -14.66
N TYR A 30 -4.63 2.60 -13.43
CA TYR A 30 -4.35 3.86 -12.74
C TYR A 30 -3.01 4.47 -13.19
N THR A 31 -3.00 5.79 -13.41
CA THR A 31 -1.75 6.54 -13.56
C THR A 31 -1.02 6.64 -12.21
N THR A 32 0.12 5.98 -12.08
CA THR A 32 0.90 5.97 -10.83
C THR A 32 2.36 6.39 -11.05
N LYS A 33 3.06 6.68 -9.95
CA LYS A 33 4.51 6.91 -9.94
C LYS A 33 5.22 5.58 -9.67
N PRO A 34 6.54 5.45 -9.93
CA PRO A 34 7.30 4.25 -9.57
C PRO A 34 7.31 3.90 -8.07
N SER A 35 6.83 4.82 -7.22
CA SER A 35 6.59 4.55 -5.81
C SER A 35 5.33 5.26 -5.34
N PHE A 36 4.38 4.48 -4.81
CA PHE A 36 3.09 4.97 -4.32
C PHE A 36 2.62 4.16 -3.12
N SER A 37 1.64 4.69 -2.40
CA SER A 37 1.11 4.06 -1.18
C SER A 37 -0.38 3.79 -1.34
N LEU A 38 -0.80 2.55 -1.09
CA LEU A 38 -2.21 2.17 -1.07
C LEU A 38 -2.77 2.20 0.35
N CYS A 39 -4.03 2.61 0.45
CA CYS A 39 -4.77 2.60 1.70
C CYS A 39 -4.93 1.17 2.21
N ARG A 40 -4.54 0.95 3.47
CA ARG A 40 -4.74 -0.31 4.18
C ARG A 40 -5.75 -0.20 5.32
N CYS A 41 -5.93 1.01 5.85
CA CYS A 41 -6.76 1.28 7.03
C CYS A 41 -8.26 1.46 6.75
N GLY A 42 -8.67 1.58 5.49
CA GLY A 42 -10.06 1.89 5.11
C GLY A 42 -10.49 3.36 5.28
N LEU A 43 -9.72 4.20 5.98
CA LEU A 43 -10.11 5.57 6.35
C LEU A 43 -9.81 6.65 5.31
N SER A 44 -9.03 6.37 4.27
CA SER A 44 -8.64 7.41 3.30
C SER A 44 -9.84 7.95 2.52
N ASN A 45 -9.86 9.26 2.26
CA ASN A 45 -10.81 9.91 1.35
C ASN A 45 -10.34 9.87 -0.12
N ASN A 46 -9.08 9.49 -0.39
CA ASN A 46 -8.50 9.38 -1.73
C ASN A 46 -8.21 7.92 -2.12
N LYS A 47 -9.15 7.02 -1.87
CA LYS A 47 -8.99 5.59 -2.21
C LYS A 47 -8.79 5.43 -3.72
N PRO A 48 -7.96 4.46 -4.17
CA PRO A 48 -7.30 3.42 -3.37
C PRO A 48 -6.00 3.87 -2.68
N PHE A 49 -5.58 5.13 -2.86
CA PHE A 49 -4.33 5.66 -2.32
C PHE A 49 -4.42 6.00 -0.84
N CYS A 50 -3.27 6.04 -0.17
CA CYS A 50 -3.17 6.51 1.21
C CYS A 50 -2.99 8.04 1.24
N ASP A 51 -3.81 8.73 2.03
CA ASP A 51 -3.72 10.17 2.29
C ASP A 51 -3.25 10.53 3.71
N GLY A 52 -2.93 9.52 4.53
CA GLY A 52 -2.48 9.71 5.92
C GLY A 52 -3.59 9.60 6.98
N SER A 53 -4.84 9.33 6.60
CA SER A 53 -5.97 9.21 7.54
C SER A 53 -5.83 8.08 8.58
N HIS A 54 -4.85 7.17 8.43
CA HIS A 54 -4.56 6.09 9.37
C HIS A 54 -3.95 6.58 10.69
N LYS A 55 -3.33 7.77 10.72
CA LYS A 55 -2.57 8.26 11.88
C LYS A 55 -3.45 8.32 13.13
N GLY A 56 -3.05 7.58 14.16
CA GLY A 56 -3.76 7.51 15.45
C GLY A 56 -5.10 6.78 15.42
N LYS A 57 -5.48 6.16 14.29
CA LYS A 57 -6.79 5.51 14.10
C LYS A 57 -6.70 4.08 13.57
N PHE A 58 -5.49 3.59 13.31
CA PHE A 58 -5.26 2.27 12.76
C PHE A 58 -4.13 1.59 13.53
N ASP A 59 -4.43 0.44 14.15
CA ASP A 59 -3.46 -0.38 14.87
C ASP A 59 -3.34 -1.74 14.17
N SER A 60 -2.20 -1.95 13.51
CA SER A 60 -1.92 -3.17 12.77
C SER A 60 -0.43 -3.29 12.48
N GLN A 61 0.23 -4.17 13.22
CA GLN A 61 1.62 -4.56 13.07
C GLN A 61 1.69 -6.00 12.58
N VAL A 62 1.86 -6.19 11.27
CA VAL A 62 1.93 -7.52 10.65
C VAL A 62 3.40 -7.93 10.56
N ARG A 63 3.72 -9.15 10.99
CA ARG A 63 5.06 -9.72 10.95
C ARG A 63 5.00 -11.08 10.27
N VAL A 64 6.07 -11.42 9.54
CA VAL A 64 6.31 -12.80 9.13
C VAL A 64 6.68 -13.57 10.40
N SER A 65 6.10 -14.75 10.59
CA SER A 65 6.55 -15.69 11.61
C SER A 65 8.02 -16.00 11.37
N LYS A 66 8.89 -15.75 12.35
CA LYS A 66 10.24 -16.29 12.28
C LYS A 66 10.08 -17.79 12.47
N GLU A 67 10.34 -18.57 11.43
CA GLU A 67 10.72 -19.97 11.64
C GLU A 67 12.02 -19.94 12.45
N ASP A 68 12.06 -20.68 13.57
CA ASP A 68 13.28 -20.93 14.35
C ASP A 68 14.29 -21.77 13.53
#